data_AF-A0AAF0F8J0-F1
#
_entry.id   AF-A0AAF0F8J0-F1
#
_cell.length_a   1.000
_cell.length_b   1.000
_cell.length_c   1.000
_cell.angle_alpha   90.00
_cell.angle_beta   90.00
_cell.angle_gamma   90.00
#
_symmetry.space_group_name_H-M   'P 1'
#
loop_
_entity.id
_entity.type
_entity.pdbx_description
1 polymer ?
#
loop_
_entity_poly.entity_id
_entity_poly.type
_entity_poly.pdbx_seq_one_letter_code
_entity_poly.pdbx_strand_id
1 'polypeptide(L)'
;MSTKPATEPLSARQESRLVMYLDQHILQIQRQFQKRFEPNASLPTLHDYLAQWTPILDVIAATPLQKPTAPVRDAYLLRLTTDITEGIIGYALHSKPDRDQRLQQVLYWIDVLDQLWTARIRRIPWTLHHARQLAHQRFPDDESIDRRIKQTESMEPVSNIKGTQDDSIPAFDQTDRVRLRDVLAGAEHELFGWMRDARGLPRPPDQDPVDYERELQRDAQMMQTSELQSTPRMASDGHNCNSDAEEAPYDESRSASSHSSSPSPDASPTQKIQQGIDSGSAALDPPSPDGSPRQEIQQSIDSGNAALESKTEEQRHYDAVFEQKLDPDADDDDQDDEDQDHEAHHTENENNNVDLLANDAVESDFQSENGSEPPLKRIKKDEKELQATELQGYWDTQYASTFARTLQELR
;
A
#
# COMPACT_ATOMS: atom_id res chain seq x y z
N MET A 1 27.53 -22.38 1.19
CA MET A 1 27.44 -21.99 2.61
C MET A 1 26.16 -21.20 2.77
N SER A 2 25.10 -21.82 3.32
CA SER A 2 23.82 -21.15 3.52
C SER A 2 23.92 -20.34 4.81
N THR A 3 24.31 -19.08 4.71
CA THR A 3 24.34 -18.16 5.84
C THR A 3 22.91 -17.96 6.30
N LYS A 4 22.58 -18.44 7.50
CA LYS A 4 21.32 -18.16 8.17
C LYS A 4 21.03 -16.65 8.05
N PRO A 5 19.85 -16.23 7.56
CA PRO A 5 19.57 -14.81 7.40
C PRO A 5 19.75 -14.12 8.75
N ALA A 6 20.39 -12.95 8.75
CA ALA A 6 20.66 -12.19 9.95
C ALA A 6 19.32 -11.82 10.62
N THR A 7 18.96 -12.59 11.65
CA THR A 7 17.73 -12.40 12.44
C THR A 7 17.89 -11.35 13.54
N GLU A 8 19.05 -10.71 13.64
CA GLU A 8 19.31 -9.72 14.67
C GLU A 8 18.76 -8.34 14.25
N PRO A 9 18.07 -7.64 15.18
CA PRO A 9 17.59 -6.29 14.91
C PRO A 9 18.75 -5.34 14.61
N LEU A 10 18.51 -4.33 13.78
CA LEU A 10 19.53 -3.32 13.49
C LEU A 10 19.83 -2.50 14.74
N SER A 11 21.09 -2.13 14.92
CA SER A 11 21.46 -1.10 15.90
C SER A 11 20.89 0.26 15.49
N ALA A 12 20.63 1.15 16.45
CA ALA A 12 20.12 2.50 16.17
C ALA A 12 20.98 3.28 15.15
N ARG A 13 22.31 3.06 15.16
CA ARG A 13 23.22 3.67 14.18
C ARG A 13 23.06 3.08 12.77
N GLN A 14 22.80 1.77 12.65
CA GLN A 14 22.51 1.13 11.37
C GLN A 14 21.14 1.58 10.84
N GLU A 15 20.13 1.66 11.71
CA GLU A 15 18.79 2.15 11.36
C GLU A 15 18.84 3.59 10.85
N SER A 16 19.52 4.50 11.55
CA SER A 16 19.70 5.89 11.09
C SER A 16 20.39 5.98 9.72
N ARG A 17 21.40 5.14 9.47
CA ARG A 17 22.07 5.09 8.15
C ARG A 17 21.16 4.53 7.06
N LEU A 18 20.35 3.52 7.39
CA LEU A 18 19.38 2.92 6.49
C LEU A 18 18.33 3.96 6.07
N VAL A 19 17.73 4.66 7.03
CA VAL A 19 16.76 5.75 6.81
C VAL A 19 17.36 6.81 5.89
N MET A 20 18.55 7.33 6.22
CA MET A 20 19.24 8.34 5.41
C MET A 20 19.50 7.86 3.97
N TYR A 21 19.93 6.60 3.82
CA TYR A 21 20.15 5.99 2.50
C TYR A 21 18.84 5.91 1.69
N LEU A 22 17.76 5.40 2.30
CA LEU A 22 16.48 5.25 1.64
C LEU A 22 15.90 6.60 1.24
N ASP A 23 15.90 7.59 2.13
CA ASP A 23 15.41 8.94 1.84
C ASP A 23 16.18 9.61 0.71
N GLN A 24 17.51 9.51 0.72
CA GLN A 24 18.36 10.08 -0.32
C GLN A 24 18.04 9.45 -1.70
N HIS A 25 17.92 8.13 -1.77
CA HIS A 25 17.66 7.42 -3.02
C HIS A 25 16.23 7.63 -3.54
N ILE A 26 15.23 7.61 -2.66
CA ILE A 26 13.85 7.91 -3.05
C ILE A 26 13.74 9.34 -3.58
N LEU A 27 14.33 10.32 -2.89
CA LEU A 27 14.33 11.71 -3.35
C LEU A 27 15.05 11.86 -4.69
N GLN A 28 16.13 11.11 -4.93
CA GLN A 28 16.81 11.09 -6.22
C GLN A 28 15.90 10.57 -7.33
N ILE A 29 15.20 9.44 -7.11
CA ILE A 29 14.27 8.90 -8.10
C ILE A 29 13.12 9.87 -8.37
N GLN A 30 12.54 10.48 -7.33
CA GLN A 30 11.46 11.47 -7.48
C GLN A 30 11.91 12.68 -8.31
N ARG A 31 13.11 13.22 -8.08
CA ARG A 31 13.69 14.31 -8.89
C ARG A 31 13.89 13.88 -10.35
N GLN A 32 14.37 12.67 -10.59
CA GLN A 32 14.56 12.14 -11.94
C GLN A 32 13.23 11.91 -12.65
N PHE A 33 12.21 11.45 -11.93
CA PHE A 33 10.86 11.26 -12.44
C PHE A 33 10.22 12.57 -12.86
N GLN A 34 10.37 13.66 -12.08
CA GLN A 34 9.86 14.97 -12.50
C GLN A 34 10.50 15.47 -13.80
N LYS A 35 11.76 15.10 -14.03
CA LYS A 35 12.52 15.45 -15.25
C LYS A 35 12.34 14.46 -16.40
N ARG A 36 11.42 13.48 -16.30
CA ARG A 36 11.30 12.37 -17.26
C ARG A 36 11.02 12.78 -18.71
N PHE A 37 10.46 13.97 -18.92
CA PHE A 37 10.16 14.51 -20.25
C PHE A 37 11.28 15.37 -20.85
N GLU A 38 12.37 15.60 -20.12
CA GLU A 38 13.53 16.30 -20.65
C GLU A 38 14.25 15.43 -21.71
N PRO A 39 14.83 16.02 -22.78
CA PRO A 39 15.51 15.25 -23.83
C PRO A 39 16.66 14.35 -23.34
N ASN A 40 17.28 14.72 -22.21
CA ASN A 40 18.36 13.98 -21.56
C ASN A 40 17.92 13.36 -20.22
N ALA A 41 16.63 13.09 -20.06
CA ALA A 41 16.10 12.49 -18.85
C ALA A 41 16.77 11.15 -18.54
N SER A 42 17.04 10.89 -17.26
CA SER A 42 17.62 9.62 -16.83
C SER A 42 16.60 8.48 -16.74
N LEU A 43 15.29 8.81 -16.68
CA LEU A 43 14.19 7.86 -16.59
C LEU A 43 13.15 8.09 -17.71
N PRO A 44 13.57 8.02 -18.99
CA PRO A 44 12.68 8.32 -20.12
C PRO A 44 11.62 7.24 -20.32
N THR A 45 11.84 6.03 -19.79
CA THR A 45 10.92 4.90 -19.94
C THR A 45 10.42 4.37 -18.60
N LEU A 46 9.25 3.74 -18.63
CA LEU A 46 8.69 3.02 -17.49
C LEU A 46 9.62 1.91 -16.99
N HIS A 47 10.30 1.21 -17.91
CA HIS A 47 11.25 0.17 -17.57
C HIS A 47 12.42 0.74 -16.75
N ASP A 48 13.01 1.86 -17.20
CA ASP A 48 14.12 2.51 -16.48
C ASP A 48 13.67 3.02 -15.10
N TYR A 49 12.45 3.57 -15.02
CA TYR A 49 11.84 3.98 -13.76
C TYR A 49 11.70 2.82 -12.77
N LEU A 50 11.09 1.72 -13.17
CA LEU A 50 10.91 0.54 -12.33
C LEU A 50 12.25 -0.11 -11.96
N ALA A 51 13.22 -0.11 -12.87
CA ALA A 51 14.56 -0.64 -12.60
C ALA A 51 15.25 0.09 -11.43
N GLN A 52 15.09 1.42 -11.32
CA GLN A 52 15.67 2.19 -10.21
C GLN A 52 15.13 1.83 -8.83
N TRP A 53 13.90 1.31 -8.75
CA TRP A 53 13.31 0.88 -7.48
C TRP A 53 13.85 -0.47 -7.00
N THR A 54 14.46 -1.26 -7.88
CA THR A 54 15.04 -2.58 -7.56
C THR A 54 15.99 -2.56 -6.36
N PRO A 55 17.06 -1.72 -6.34
CA PRO A 55 17.98 -1.68 -5.20
C PRO A 55 17.31 -1.20 -3.90
N ILE A 56 16.33 -0.28 -3.99
CA ILE A 56 15.60 0.21 -2.82
C ILE A 56 14.74 -0.91 -2.23
N LEU A 57 14.00 -1.63 -3.08
CA LEU A 57 13.19 -2.77 -2.66
C LEU A 57 14.06 -3.89 -2.08
N ASP A 58 15.24 -4.15 -2.65
CA ASP A 58 16.20 -5.12 -2.11
C ASP A 58 16.59 -4.77 -0.66
N VAL A 59 16.89 -3.50 -0.40
CA VAL A 59 17.27 -3.00 0.94
C VAL A 59 16.08 -3.05 1.91
N ILE A 60 14.89 -2.61 1.49
CA ILE A 60 13.67 -2.67 2.32
C ILE A 60 13.34 -4.12 2.67
N ALA A 61 13.37 -5.04 1.70
CA ALA A 61 13.02 -6.43 1.94
C ALA A 61 14.08 -7.20 2.75
N ALA A 62 15.35 -6.78 2.70
CA ALA A 62 16.42 -7.29 3.55
C ALA A 62 16.39 -6.72 4.97
N THR A 63 15.62 -5.65 5.21
CA THR A 63 15.50 -5.04 6.54
C THR A 63 14.81 -6.02 7.51
N PRO A 64 15.38 -6.29 8.71
CA PRO A 64 14.81 -7.21 9.68
C PRO A 64 13.38 -6.84 10.08
N LEU A 65 12.52 -7.84 10.23
CA LEU A 65 11.11 -7.68 10.65
C LEU A 65 10.93 -7.77 12.18
N GLN A 66 12.01 -7.89 12.94
CA GLN A 66 11.98 -7.89 14.39
C GLN A 66 11.85 -6.47 14.94
N LYS A 67 11.25 -6.31 16.13
CA LYS A 67 11.28 -5.03 16.85
C LYS A 67 12.72 -4.70 17.26
N PRO A 68 13.17 -3.42 17.18
CA PRO A 68 12.39 -2.22 16.85
C PRO A 68 12.36 -1.85 15.36
N THR A 69 12.98 -2.63 14.47
CA THR A 69 13.21 -2.26 13.06
C THR A 69 11.98 -2.44 12.15
N ALA A 70 11.05 -3.32 12.52
CA ALA A 70 9.85 -3.61 11.70
C ALA A 70 9.07 -2.37 11.22
N PRO A 71 8.79 -1.35 12.05
CA PRO A 71 8.07 -0.14 11.61
C PRO A 71 8.80 0.65 10.52
N VAL A 72 10.14 0.65 10.52
CA VAL A 72 10.93 1.31 9.46
C VAL A 72 10.71 0.59 8.13
N ARG A 73 10.79 -0.74 8.13
CA ARG A 73 10.50 -1.54 6.92
C ARG A 73 9.07 -1.31 6.43
N ASP A 74 8.10 -1.32 7.33
CA ASP A 74 6.68 -1.11 7.01
C ASP A 74 6.44 0.28 6.40
N ALA A 75 6.99 1.33 7.00
CA ALA A 75 6.87 2.70 6.52
C ALA A 75 7.46 2.90 5.12
N TYR A 76 8.66 2.36 4.86
CA TYR A 76 9.30 2.48 3.54
C TYR A 76 8.68 1.57 2.49
N LEU A 77 8.20 0.38 2.84
CA LEU A 77 7.45 -0.46 1.90
C LEU A 77 6.14 0.21 1.47
N LEU A 78 5.46 0.88 2.41
CA LEU A 78 4.24 1.64 2.12
C LEU A 78 4.53 2.82 1.20
N ARG A 79 5.55 3.61 1.52
CA ARG A 79 6.01 4.73 0.68
C ARG A 79 6.39 4.27 -0.72
N LEU A 80 7.17 3.19 -0.83
CA LEU A 80 7.57 2.61 -2.12
C LEU A 80 6.35 2.13 -2.91
N THR A 81 5.35 1.54 -2.26
CA THR A 81 4.11 1.12 -2.91
C THR A 81 3.41 2.33 -3.53
N THR A 82 3.17 3.39 -2.75
CA THR A 82 2.55 4.63 -3.23
C THR A 82 3.35 5.28 -4.36
N ASP A 83 4.65 5.51 -4.15
CA ASP A 83 5.52 6.18 -5.14
C ASP A 83 5.56 5.40 -6.47
N ILE A 84 5.67 4.06 -6.43
CA ILE A 84 5.67 3.21 -7.64
C ILE A 84 4.32 3.28 -8.34
N THR A 85 3.21 3.11 -7.62
CA THR A 85 1.87 3.06 -8.24
C THR A 85 1.51 4.38 -8.89
N GLU A 86 1.80 5.51 -8.23
CA GLU A 86 1.61 6.85 -8.81
C GLU A 86 2.56 7.12 -9.98
N GLY A 87 3.82 6.74 -9.84
CA GLY A 87 4.83 6.94 -10.87
C GLY A 87 4.54 6.18 -12.16
N ILE A 88 4.03 4.94 -12.06
CA ILE A 88 3.62 4.13 -13.22
C ILE A 88 2.61 4.89 -14.09
N ILE A 89 1.60 5.50 -13.46
CA ILE A 89 0.52 6.21 -14.16
C ILE A 89 1.06 7.43 -14.93
N GLY A 90 2.15 8.02 -14.44
CA GLY A 90 2.84 9.15 -15.08
C GLY A 90 3.59 8.81 -16.38
N TYR A 91 3.62 7.55 -16.81
CA TYR A 91 4.20 7.11 -18.08
C TYR A 91 3.12 6.73 -19.10
N ALA A 92 3.29 7.19 -20.33
CA ALA A 92 2.38 6.87 -21.42
C ALA A 92 2.86 5.67 -22.25
N LEU A 93 1.95 4.78 -22.62
CA LEU A 93 2.22 3.56 -23.39
C LEU A 93 1.76 3.71 -24.85
N HIS A 94 2.46 4.52 -25.64
CA HIS A 94 2.03 4.82 -27.02
C HIS A 94 2.46 3.78 -28.06
N SER A 95 3.51 2.99 -27.79
CA SER A 95 4.07 2.04 -28.77
C SER A 95 3.40 0.67 -28.66
N LYS A 96 2.62 0.28 -29.68
CA LYS A 96 1.91 -1.01 -29.73
C LYS A 96 2.79 -2.25 -29.48
N PRO A 97 3.99 -2.42 -30.10
CA PRO A 97 4.77 -3.64 -29.93
C PRO A 97 5.36 -3.80 -28.51
N ASP A 98 5.44 -2.72 -27.72
CA ASP A 98 6.10 -2.69 -26.41
C ASP A 98 5.10 -2.46 -25.25
N ARG A 99 3.91 -1.93 -25.54
CA ARG A 99 2.86 -1.68 -24.54
C ARG A 99 2.56 -2.92 -23.69
N ASP A 100 2.36 -4.03 -24.37
CA ASP A 100 1.91 -5.28 -23.78
C ASP A 100 2.99 -5.89 -22.86
N GLN A 101 4.27 -5.75 -23.24
CA GLN A 101 5.42 -6.11 -22.39
C GLN A 101 5.53 -5.19 -21.17
N ARG A 102 5.33 -3.88 -21.34
CA ARG A 102 5.33 -2.92 -20.22
C ARG A 102 4.20 -3.17 -19.24
N LEU A 103 3.00 -3.54 -19.72
CA LEU A 103 1.88 -3.92 -18.87
C LEU A 103 2.20 -5.19 -18.05
N GLN A 104 2.83 -6.19 -18.67
CA GLN A 104 3.32 -7.37 -17.94
C GLN A 104 4.36 -7.00 -16.89
N GLN A 105 5.29 -6.09 -17.21
CA GLN A 105 6.28 -5.61 -16.27
C GLN A 105 5.64 -4.94 -15.05
N VAL A 106 4.59 -4.12 -15.25
CA VAL A 106 3.85 -3.53 -14.14
C VAL A 106 3.19 -4.62 -13.29
N LEU A 107 2.48 -5.56 -13.91
CA LEU A 107 1.84 -6.67 -13.18
C LEU A 107 2.83 -7.49 -12.36
N TYR A 108 4.03 -7.74 -12.90
CA TYR A 108 5.12 -8.37 -12.16
C TYR A 108 5.46 -7.59 -10.88
N TRP A 109 5.65 -6.27 -10.98
CA TRP A 109 5.99 -5.43 -9.82
C TRP A 109 4.89 -5.40 -8.77
N ILE A 110 3.63 -5.24 -9.21
CA ILE A 110 2.47 -5.26 -8.32
C ILE A 110 2.35 -6.62 -7.61
N ASP A 111 2.56 -7.72 -8.32
CA ASP A 111 2.51 -9.06 -7.74
C ASP A 111 3.63 -9.27 -6.70
N VAL A 112 4.83 -8.74 -6.94
CA VAL A 112 5.91 -8.74 -5.94
C VAL A 112 5.51 -7.96 -4.68
N LEU A 113 4.95 -6.76 -4.83
CA LEU A 113 4.51 -5.93 -3.69
C LEU A 113 3.36 -6.59 -2.91
N ASP A 114 2.35 -7.09 -3.61
CA ASP A 114 1.22 -7.83 -3.03
C ASP A 114 1.71 -9.05 -2.22
N GLN A 115 2.69 -9.78 -2.76
CA GLN A 115 3.28 -10.91 -2.04
C GLN A 115 4.01 -10.49 -0.76
N LEU A 116 4.79 -9.42 -0.81
CA LEU A 116 5.52 -8.92 0.37
C LEU A 116 4.56 -8.43 1.45
N TRP A 117 3.48 -7.75 1.08
CA TRP A 117 2.47 -7.29 2.02
C TRP A 117 1.65 -8.43 2.63
N THR A 118 1.17 -9.36 1.81
CA THR A 118 0.46 -10.56 2.29
C THR A 118 1.32 -11.33 3.29
N ALA A 119 2.61 -11.53 2.98
CA ALA A 119 3.53 -12.19 3.89
C ALA A 119 3.75 -11.40 5.19
N ARG A 120 3.85 -10.06 5.09
CA ARG A 120 4.00 -9.18 6.25
C ARG A 120 2.80 -9.25 7.20
N ILE A 121 1.58 -9.22 6.67
CA ILE A 121 0.33 -9.30 7.44
C ILE A 121 0.21 -10.66 8.12
N ARG A 122 0.49 -11.75 7.39
CA ARG A 122 0.49 -13.12 7.90
C ARG A 122 1.69 -13.46 8.79
N ARG A 123 2.63 -12.52 9.01
CA ARG A 123 3.88 -12.72 9.77
C ARG A 123 4.67 -13.94 9.29
N ILE A 124 4.76 -14.10 7.96
CA ILE A 124 5.55 -15.16 7.33
C ILE A 124 6.91 -14.56 6.94
N PRO A 125 8.04 -15.21 7.30
CA PRO A 125 9.36 -14.76 6.87
C PRO A 125 9.52 -15.02 5.36
N TRP A 126 9.15 -14.01 4.57
CA TRP A 126 9.16 -14.08 3.11
C TRP A 126 10.28 -13.22 2.54
N THR A 127 11.14 -13.83 1.73
CA THR A 127 12.26 -13.13 1.10
C THR A 127 11.83 -12.56 -0.25
N LEU A 128 12.44 -11.45 -0.66
CA LEU A 128 12.24 -10.88 -1.99
C LEU A 128 12.55 -11.84 -3.14
N HIS A 129 13.55 -12.72 -2.98
CA HIS A 129 13.87 -13.73 -4.00
C HIS A 129 12.68 -14.66 -4.28
N HIS A 130 12.03 -15.18 -3.24
CA HIS A 130 10.83 -16.00 -3.38
C HIS A 130 9.67 -15.21 -4.03
N ALA A 131 9.47 -13.95 -3.62
CA ALA A 131 8.44 -13.09 -4.23
C ALA A 131 8.66 -12.90 -5.74
N ARG A 132 9.89 -12.53 -6.13
CA ARG A 132 10.29 -12.37 -7.54
C ARG A 132 10.17 -13.68 -8.32
N GLN A 133 10.56 -14.81 -7.73
CA GLN A 133 10.46 -16.11 -8.39
C GLN A 133 9.01 -16.49 -8.70
N LEU A 134 8.09 -16.32 -7.74
CA LEU A 134 6.67 -16.58 -7.97
C LEU A 134 6.06 -15.57 -8.95
N ALA A 135 6.42 -14.29 -8.84
CA ALA A 135 5.96 -13.27 -9.76
C ALA A 135 6.45 -13.54 -11.19
N HIS A 136 7.68 -14.01 -11.38
CA HIS A 136 8.24 -14.35 -12.69
C HIS A 136 7.63 -15.63 -13.29
N GLN A 137 7.27 -16.62 -12.45
CA GLN A 137 6.47 -17.76 -12.91
C GLN A 137 5.10 -17.31 -13.43
N ARG A 138 4.53 -16.28 -12.79
CA ARG A 138 3.25 -15.71 -13.17
C ARG A 138 3.35 -14.70 -14.32
N PHE A 139 4.44 -13.98 -14.46
CA PHE A 139 4.66 -12.91 -15.43
C PHE A 139 6.08 -13.02 -16.00
N PRO A 140 6.34 -14.00 -16.89
CA PRO A 140 7.65 -14.19 -17.49
C PRO A 140 7.97 -13.09 -18.53
N ASP A 141 9.22 -12.64 -18.55
CA ASP A 141 9.66 -11.49 -19.38
C ASP A 141 9.72 -11.79 -20.89
N ASP A 142 9.95 -13.06 -21.27
CA ASP A 142 10.23 -13.47 -22.66
C ASP A 142 9.05 -14.17 -23.37
N GLU A 143 7.89 -14.29 -22.73
CA GLU A 143 6.77 -15.07 -23.28
C GLU A 143 5.71 -14.20 -23.98
N SER A 144 5.39 -14.56 -25.23
CA SER A 144 4.27 -13.93 -25.96
C SER A 144 2.95 -14.10 -25.20
N ILE A 145 2.19 -13.01 -25.05
CA ILE A 145 0.87 -13.04 -24.39
C ILE A 145 -0.07 -14.05 -25.01
N ASP A 146 -0.04 -14.24 -26.34
CA ASP A 146 -0.87 -15.21 -27.05
C ASP A 146 -0.70 -16.64 -26.52
N ARG A 147 0.52 -17.00 -26.08
CA ARG A 147 0.79 -18.30 -25.47
C ARG A 147 0.22 -18.38 -24.06
N ARG A 148 0.20 -17.27 -23.33
CA ARG A 148 -0.34 -17.19 -21.98
C ARG A 148 -1.87 -17.22 -21.96
N ILE A 149 -2.56 -16.53 -22.87
CA ILE A 149 -4.03 -16.59 -22.95
C ILE A 149 -4.49 -18.05 -23.01
N LYS A 150 -3.84 -18.86 -23.87
CA LYS A 150 -4.11 -20.30 -24.01
C LYS A 150 -3.82 -21.12 -22.76
N GLN A 151 -2.92 -20.66 -21.89
CA GLN A 151 -2.61 -21.32 -20.61
C GLN A 151 -3.51 -20.81 -19.47
N THR A 152 -4.12 -19.63 -19.62
CA THR A 152 -4.86 -18.97 -18.54
C THR A 152 -6.14 -19.72 -18.18
N GLU A 153 -6.73 -20.46 -19.13
CA GLU A 153 -7.85 -21.38 -18.87
C GLU A 153 -7.50 -22.48 -17.84
N SER A 154 -6.20 -22.71 -17.59
CA SER A 154 -5.69 -23.66 -16.60
C SER A 154 -4.95 -22.98 -15.44
N MET A 155 -4.93 -21.64 -15.36
CA MET A 155 -4.27 -20.96 -14.23
C MET A 155 -5.09 -21.14 -12.97
N GLU A 156 -4.52 -21.89 -12.02
CA GLU A 156 -4.99 -22.00 -10.64
C GLU A 156 -5.12 -20.60 -10.01
N PRO A 157 -6.06 -20.40 -9.06
CA PRO A 157 -6.20 -19.16 -8.33
C PRO A 157 -4.86 -18.73 -7.71
N VAL A 158 -4.69 -17.40 -7.56
CA VAL A 158 -3.44 -16.77 -7.11
C VAL A 158 -2.84 -17.57 -5.96
N SER A 159 -1.67 -18.17 -6.20
CA SER A 159 -1.05 -19.10 -5.26
C SER A 159 -0.90 -18.44 -3.89
N ASN A 160 -1.56 -19.02 -2.90
CA ASN A 160 -1.45 -18.57 -1.52
C ASN A 160 0.00 -18.69 -1.05
N ILE A 161 0.51 -17.63 -0.41
CA ILE A 161 1.82 -17.63 0.22
C ILE A 161 1.83 -18.72 1.29
N LYS A 162 2.70 -19.72 1.10
CA LYS A 162 2.87 -20.84 2.03
C LYS A 162 4.06 -20.56 2.92
N GLY A 163 3.86 -20.57 4.23
CA GLY A 163 4.94 -20.46 5.20
C GLY A 163 4.42 -20.63 6.62
N THR A 164 5.32 -20.95 7.54
CA THR A 164 5.01 -20.98 8.97
C THR A 164 5.02 -19.56 9.50
N GLN A 165 4.00 -19.19 10.26
CA GLN A 165 3.98 -17.93 11.01
C GLN A 165 5.19 -17.87 11.94
N ASP A 166 5.86 -16.72 11.98
CA ASP A 166 6.96 -16.43 12.90
C ASP A 166 6.50 -15.40 13.93
N ASP A 167 6.26 -15.86 15.15
CA ASP A 167 5.77 -15.02 16.25
C ASP A 167 6.78 -13.96 16.70
N SER A 168 8.05 -14.03 16.25
CA SER A 168 9.02 -12.97 16.48
C SER A 168 8.74 -11.71 15.64
N ILE A 169 7.98 -11.85 14.55
CA ILE A 169 7.51 -10.73 13.73
C ILE A 169 6.32 -10.08 14.44
N PRO A 170 6.35 -8.77 14.71
CA PRO A 170 5.28 -8.10 15.40
C PRO A 170 4.00 -8.05 14.56
N ALA A 171 2.87 -8.00 15.26
CA ALA A 171 1.59 -7.67 14.65
C ALA A 171 1.68 -6.41 13.79
N PHE A 172 1.01 -6.41 12.65
CA PHE A 172 0.79 -5.20 11.88
C PHE A 172 -0.30 -4.38 12.59
N ASP A 173 -0.04 -3.10 12.88
CA ASP A 173 -0.94 -2.27 13.68
C ASP A 173 -2.28 -2.02 12.96
N GLN A 174 -3.37 -1.84 13.71
CA GLN A 174 -4.69 -1.60 13.11
C GLN A 174 -4.73 -0.31 12.29
N THR A 175 -4.05 0.74 12.75
CA THR A 175 -3.97 2.02 12.03
C THR A 175 -3.24 1.83 10.71
N ASP A 176 -2.12 1.09 10.73
CA ASP A 176 -1.35 0.77 9.53
C ASP A 176 -2.11 -0.16 8.58
N ARG A 177 -2.93 -1.09 9.10
CA ARG A 177 -3.82 -1.94 8.29
C ARG A 177 -4.81 -1.09 7.49
N VAL A 178 -5.48 -0.12 8.14
CA VAL A 178 -6.43 0.78 7.47
C VAL A 178 -5.70 1.62 6.42
N ARG A 179 -4.57 2.22 6.80
CA ARG A 179 -3.75 3.02 5.88
C ARG A 179 -3.29 2.23 4.66
N LEU A 180 -2.81 1.00 4.86
CA LEU A 180 -2.39 0.12 3.78
C LEU A 180 -3.58 -0.24 2.88
N ARG A 181 -4.73 -0.59 3.45
CA ARG A 181 -5.95 -0.91 2.69
C ARG A 181 -6.34 0.24 1.78
N ASP A 182 -6.36 1.47 2.30
CA ASP A 182 -6.78 2.65 1.55
C ASP A 182 -5.78 2.98 0.41
N VAL A 183 -4.48 2.85 0.68
CA VAL A 183 -3.43 3.00 -0.36
C VAL A 183 -3.57 1.95 -1.45
N LEU A 184 -3.78 0.68 -1.09
CA LEU A 184 -3.88 -0.41 -2.07
C LEU A 184 -5.18 -0.33 -2.89
N ALA A 185 -6.30 0.02 -2.27
CA ALA A 185 -7.58 0.20 -2.98
C ALA A 185 -7.50 1.37 -3.98
N GLY A 186 -6.90 2.50 -3.59
CA GLY A 186 -6.66 3.62 -4.50
C GLY A 186 -5.73 3.24 -5.64
N ALA A 187 -4.62 2.55 -5.34
CA ALA A 187 -3.68 2.08 -6.34
C ALA A 187 -4.31 1.07 -7.31
N GLU A 188 -5.12 0.12 -6.84
CA GLU A 188 -5.86 -0.83 -7.67
C GLU A 188 -6.77 -0.11 -8.67
N HIS A 189 -7.57 0.86 -8.19
CA HIS A 189 -8.49 1.63 -9.02
C HIS A 189 -7.75 2.43 -10.11
N GLU A 190 -6.74 3.22 -9.71
CA GLU A 190 -6.00 4.08 -10.63
C GLU A 190 -5.18 3.29 -11.66
N LEU A 191 -4.50 2.22 -11.22
CA LEU A 191 -3.75 1.35 -12.12
C LEU A 191 -4.67 0.64 -13.10
N PHE A 192 -5.84 0.16 -12.65
CA PHE A 192 -6.80 -0.49 -13.54
C PHE A 192 -7.30 0.47 -14.63
N GLY A 193 -7.63 1.71 -14.25
CA GLY A 193 -7.99 2.77 -15.19
C GLY A 193 -6.85 3.06 -16.19
N TRP A 194 -5.63 3.27 -15.70
CA TRP A 194 -4.46 3.55 -16.53
C TRP A 194 -4.13 2.40 -17.51
N MET A 195 -4.22 1.15 -17.08
CA MET A 195 -3.96 -0.01 -17.94
C MET A 195 -5.02 -0.15 -19.05
N ARG A 196 -6.28 0.16 -18.75
CA ARG A 196 -7.36 0.18 -19.75
C ARG A 196 -7.19 1.32 -20.74
N ASP A 197 -6.83 2.51 -20.28
CA ASP A 197 -6.51 3.65 -21.14
C ASP A 197 -5.36 3.34 -22.10
N ALA A 198 -4.29 2.71 -21.61
CA ALA A 198 -3.17 2.27 -22.44
C ALA A 198 -3.62 1.32 -23.57
N ARG A 199 -4.67 0.54 -23.33
CA ARG A 199 -5.28 -0.39 -24.29
C ARG A 199 -6.33 0.29 -25.18
N GLY A 200 -6.72 1.53 -24.91
CA GLY A 200 -7.81 2.24 -25.59
C GLY A 200 -9.18 1.68 -25.24
N LEU A 201 -9.30 1.06 -24.06
CA LEU A 201 -10.55 0.52 -23.53
C LEU A 201 -11.21 1.57 -22.63
N PRO A 202 -12.56 1.64 -22.59
CA PRO A 202 -13.23 2.55 -21.67
C PRO A 202 -12.89 2.16 -20.24
N ARG A 203 -12.62 3.14 -19.37
CA ARG A 203 -12.51 2.90 -17.93
C ARG A 203 -13.81 2.24 -17.44
N PRO A 204 -13.74 1.39 -16.40
CA PRO A 204 -14.95 0.92 -15.74
C PRO A 204 -15.74 2.15 -15.28
N PRO A 205 -17.08 2.09 -15.25
CA PRO A 205 -17.84 3.17 -14.64
C PRO A 205 -17.29 3.38 -13.23
N ASP A 206 -16.96 4.63 -12.90
CA ASP A 206 -16.51 4.99 -11.55
C ASP A 206 -17.59 4.46 -10.61
N GLN A 207 -17.24 3.43 -9.84
CA GLN A 207 -18.07 3.04 -8.72
C GLN A 207 -17.97 4.23 -7.78
N ASP A 208 -19.05 5.00 -7.64
CA ASP A 208 -19.08 6.15 -6.75
C ASP A 208 -18.49 5.68 -5.41
N PRO A 209 -17.51 6.39 -4.82
CA PRO A 209 -16.88 5.95 -3.58
C PRO A 209 -17.92 5.73 -2.46
N VAL A 210 -19.04 6.45 -2.54
CA VAL A 210 -20.23 6.28 -1.69
C VAL A 210 -20.86 4.89 -1.84
N ASP A 211 -20.90 4.33 -3.05
CA ASP A 211 -21.43 2.99 -3.29
C ASP A 211 -20.48 1.90 -2.80
N TYR A 212 -19.15 2.11 -2.89
CA TYR A 212 -18.18 1.18 -2.30
C TYR A 212 -18.26 1.17 -0.76
N GLU A 213 -18.36 2.34 -0.11
CA GLU A 213 -18.57 2.41 1.34
C GLU A 213 -19.91 1.79 1.75
N ARG A 214 -20.99 2.02 1.00
CA ARG A 214 -22.30 1.38 1.25
C ARG A 214 -22.24 -0.13 1.08
N GLU A 215 -21.50 -0.62 0.09
CA GLU A 215 -21.32 -2.06 -0.14
C GLU A 215 -20.52 -2.68 1.00
N LEU A 216 -19.41 -2.06 1.44
CA LEU A 216 -18.68 -2.48 2.64
C LEU A 216 -19.57 -2.48 3.89
N GLN A 217 -20.40 -1.45 4.07
CA GLN A 217 -21.34 -1.37 5.20
C GLN A 217 -22.42 -2.47 5.12
N ARG A 218 -22.92 -2.79 3.92
CA ARG A 218 -23.86 -3.91 3.74
C ARG A 218 -23.20 -5.24 4.08
N ASP A 219 -21.98 -5.48 3.63
CA ASP A 219 -21.26 -6.72 3.90
C ASP A 219 -20.99 -6.88 5.41
N ALA A 220 -20.58 -5.79 6.07
CA ALA A 220 -20.43 -5.77 7.53
C ALA A 220 -21.75 -6.05 8.27
N GLN A 221 -22.88 -5.51 7.81
CA GLN A 221 -24.21 -5.81 8.36
C GLN A 221 -24.64 -7.26 8.09
N MET A 222 -24.32 -7.83 6.92
CA MET A 222 -24.62 -9.24 6.61
C MET A 222 -23.81 -10.20 7.49
N MET A 223 -22.57 -9.89 7.83
CA MET A 223 -21.79 -10.69 8.77
C MET A 223 -22.36 -10.63 10.20
N GLN A 224 -22.74 -9.43 10.69
CA GLN A 224 -23.35 -9.30 12.03
C GLN A 224 -24.70 -10.02 12.15
N THR A 225 -25.51 -10.01 11.09
CA THR A 225 -26.83 -10.69 11.10
C THR A 225 -26.72 -12.22 11.03
N SER A 226 -25.68 -12.74 10.36
CA SER A 226 -25.41 -14.19 10.29
C SER A 226 -24.95 -14.77 11.63
N GLU A 227 -24.26 -13.98 12.45
CA GLU A 227 -23.77 -14.40 13.77
C GLU A 227 -24.90 -14.52 14.80
N LEU A 228 -25.90 -13.63 14.74
CA LEU A 228 -27.06 -13.66 15.66
C LEU A 228 -28.02 -14.83 15.42
N GLN A 229 -28.11 -15.34 14.18
CA GLN A 229 -28.96 -16.50 13.87
C GLN A 229 -28.30 -17.86 14.17
N SER A 230 -27.00 -17.88 14.47
CA SER A 230 -26.25 -19.10 14.74
C SER A 230 -26.24 -19.50 16.23
N THR A 231 -27.04 -18.84 17.08
CA THR A 231 -27.22 -19.33 18.46
C THR A 231 -27.96 -20.67 18.42
N PRO A 232 -27.35 -21.77 18.90
CA PRO A 232 -28.01 -23.05 18.94
C PRO A 232 -29.16 -22.92 19.94
N ARG A 233 -30.38 -22.96 19.41
CA ARG A 233 -31.61 -23.12 20.19
C ARG A 233 -31.48 -24.45 20.92
N MET A 234 -30.92 -24.40 22.13
CA MET A 234 -30.90 -25.50 23.11
C MET A 234 -32.36 -25.83 23.43
N ALA A 235 -32.97 -26.65 22.58
CA ALA A 235 -34.19 -27.33 22.88
C ALA A 235 -33.86 -28.33 23.99
N SER A 236 -34.34 -28.00 25.17
CA SER A 236 -34.42 -28.86 26.34
C SER A 236 -35.28 -30.08 26.01
N ASP A 237 -34.67 -31.17 25.58
CA ASP A 237 -35.28 -32.49 25.72
C ASP A 237 -34.53 -33.22 26.83
N GLY A 238 -35.13 -33.18 28.02
CA GLY A 238 -34.72 -34.03 29.12
C GLY A 238 -34.96 -35.48 28.76
N HIS A 239 -33.91 -36.29 28.80
CA HIS A 239 -34.03 -37.73 29.02
C HIS A 239 -33.00 -38.16 30.07
N ASN A 240 -33.55 -38.50 31.22
CA ASN A 240 -32.93 -39.16 32.36
C ASN A 240 -32.71 -40.64 32.03
N CYS A 241 -31.44 -41.08 32.01
CA CYS A 241 -31.08 -42.50 31.99
C CYS A 241 -29.85 -42.74 32.89
N ASN A 242 -30.08 -43.05 34.15
CA ASN A 242 -29.12 -43.74 35.01
C ASN A 242 -28.89 -45.17 34.48
N SER A 243 -27.62 -45.55 34.34
CA SER A 243 -27.09 -46.90 34.61
C SER A 243 -25.57 -46.82 34.39
N ASP A 244 -24.76 -46.90 35.45
CA ASP A 244 -24.28 -48.11 36.14
C ASP A 244 -23.08 -48.77 35.43
N ALA A 245 -21.97 -48.83 36.18
CA ALA A 245 -20.85 -49.79 36.14
C ALA A 245 -20.01 -49.87 34.83
N GLU A 246 -18.69 -50.05 34.82
CA GLU A 246 -17.77 -50.72 35.74
C GLU A 246 -16.38 -50.06 35.73
N GLU A 247 -15.71 -50.16 36.88
CA GLU A 247 -14.28 -49.98 37.09
C GLU A 247 -13.45 -51.01 36.30
N ALA A 248 -12.33 -50.59 35.72
CA ALA A 248 -11.15 -51.45 35.61
C ALA A 248 -9.86 -50.59 35.63
N PRO A 249 -8.84 -50.99 36.42
CA PRO A 249 -7.60 -50.24 36.61
C PRO A 249 -6.48 -50.76 35.71
N TYR A 250 -5.69 -49.87 35.11
CA TYR A 250 -4.38 -50.19 34.54
C TYR A 250 -3.46 -48.99 34.81
N ASP A 251 -2.56 -49.05 35.79
CA ASP A 251 -1.31 -49.83 35.93
C ASP A 251 -0.11 -48.91 35.65
N GLU A 252 0.62 -48.72 36.74
CA GLU A 252 1.67 -47.77 37.00
C GLU A 252 2.97 -48.59 37.04
N SER A 253 3.86 -48.42 36.06
CA SER A 253 5.21 -48.98 36.13
C SER A 253 6.23 -48.16 35.35
N ARG A 254 6.82 -47.21 36.08
CA ARG A 254 8.27 -46.97 36.27
C ARG A 254 9.24 -47.44 35.18
N SER A 255 10.13 -46.52 34.77
CA SER A 255 11.61 -46.65 34.78
C SER A 255 12.20 -45.27 34.41
N ALA A 256 12.76 -44.46 35.32
CA ALA A 256 14.07 -44.55 35.96
C ALA A 256 15.28 -44.46 35.00
N SER A 257 15.93 -43.30 34.94
CA SER A 257 17.39 -43.07 34.80
C SER A 257 17.62 -41.55 34.62
N SER A 258 18.05 -40.75 35.60
CA SER A 258 19.32 -40.64 36.32
C SER A 258 20.37 -39.72 35.64
N HIS A 259 21.08 -38.95 36.48
CA HIS A 259 22.29 -38.12 36.28
C HIS A 259 22.06 -36.63 36.00
N SER A 260 21.99 -35.76 37.02
CA SER A 260 23.11 -35.17 37.80
C SER A 260 23.98 -34.19 36.99
N SER A 261 23.89 -32.89 37.28
CA SER A 261 25.01 -32.04 37.76
C SER A 261 24.65 -30.55 37.67
N SER A 262 24.36 -29.95 38.82
CA SER A 262 24.69 -28.54 39.08
C SER A 262 26.22 -28.41 39.15
N PRO A 263 26.79 -27.24 38.81
CA PRO A 263 27.19 -26.35 39.90
C PRO A 263 27.04 -24.84 39.58
N SER A 264 26.58 -24.11 40.58
CA SER A 264 26.97 -22.70 40.85
C SER A 264 27.86 -22.73 42.11
N PRO A 265 28.47 -21.61 42.57
CA PRO A 265 28.85 -20.33 41.94
C PRO A 265 30.37 -20.06 42.10
N ASP A 266 30.95 -19.03 41.47
CA ASP A 266 31.76 -18.00 42.18
C ASP A 266 32.38 -16.94 41.24
N ALA A 267 32.65 -15.79 41.83
CA ALA A 267 33.62 -14.76 41.46
C ALA A 267 33.28 -13.73 40.35
N SER A 268 32.77 -12.59 40.83
CA SER A 268 33.02 -11.25 40.26
C SER A 268 34.52 -10.95 40.12
N PRO A 269 34.89 -9.95 39.32
CA PRO A 269 35.50 -8.79 39.96
C PRO A 269 35.03 -7.43 39.42
N THR A 270 34.68 -6.59 40.37
CA THR A 270 34.55 -5.14 40.31
C THR A 270 35.82 -4.49 39.76
N GLN A 271 35.74 -3.77 38.64
CA GLN A 271 36.76 -2.79 38.25
C GLN A 271 36.28 -1.37 38.53
N LYS A 272 36.89 -0.78 39.56
CA LYS A 272 36.99 0.66 39.79
C LYS A 272 37.75 1.29 38.62
N ILE A 273 37.13 2.24 37.90
CA ILE A 273 37.86 3.28 37.18
C ILE A 273 37.60 4.60 37.88
N GLN A 274 38.69 5.14 38.41
CA GLN A 274 38.83 6.36 39.16
C GLN A 274 39.60 7.35 38.28
N GLN A 275 38.93 8.31 37.65
CA GLN A 275 39.48 9.59 37.16
C GLN A 275 38.27 10.55 37.13
N GLY A 276 38.17 11.66 37.85
CA GLY A 276 39.20 12.54 38.38
C GLY A 276 39.31 13.78 37.48
N ILE A 277 38.29 14.66 37.50
CA ILE A 277 38.43 16.04 37.03
C ILE A 277 37.59 16.96 37.91
N ASP A 278 38.30 17.77 38.69
CA ASP A 278 37.84 18.92 39.45
C ASP A 278 37.40 20.07 38.52
N SER A 279 36.42 20.85 38.97
CA SER A 279 36.20 22.31 38.81
C SER A 279 34.69 22.59 38.97
N GLY A 280 34.14 23.36 39.91
CA GLY A 280 34.69 24.47 40.69
C GLY A 280 34.06 25.79 40.25
N SER A 281 32.85 26.13 40.73
CA SER A 281 32.30 27.51 40.88
C SER A 281 30.84 27.42 41.34
N ALA A 282 30.55 27.74 42.61
CA ALA A 282 30.24 29.09 43.14
C ALA A 282 28.89 29.60 42.60
N ALA A 283 27.80 29.37 43.34
CA ALA A 283 27.24 30.24 44.39
C ALA A 283 26.32 31.33 43.83
N LEU A 284 25.05 31.34 44.26
CA LEU A 284 24.38 32.43 44.98
C LEU A 284 22.85 32.31 44.89
N ASP A 285 22.22 31.99 46.04
CA ASP A 285 20.84 32.36 46.37
C ASP A 285 20.67 33.89 46.42
N PRO A 286 19.45 34.40 46.20
CA PRO A 286 18.82 35.17 47.27
C PRO A 286 17.28 34.95 47.43
N PRO A 287 16.68 35.48 48.52
CA PRO A 287 15.63 34.79 49.27
C PRO A 287 14.20 35.28 49.00
N SER A 288 13.24 34.46 49.45
CA SER A 288 11.84 34.82 49.70
C SER A 288 11.70 36.00 50.67
N PRO A 289 10.55 36.71 50.57
CA PRO A 289 9.92 37.27 51.76
C PRO A 289 8.49 36.75 51.95
N ASP A 290 8.27 36.44 53.22
CA ASP A 290 7.05 36.13 53.96
C ASP A 290 6.09 37.35 54.08
N GLY A 291 4.82 37.12 54.38
CA GLY A 291 3.91 38.16 54.91
C GLY A 291 2.47 38.19 54.38
N SER A 292 1.54 37.49 55.08
CA SER A 292 0.06 37.63 55.01
C SER A 292 -0.44 38.99 55.60
N PRO A 293 -1.74 39.26 55.96
CA PRO A 293 -3.06 38.63 55.71
C PRO A 293 -4.25 39.62 55.44
N ARG A 294 -5.50 39.10 55.39
CA ARG A 294 -6.85 39.78 55.56
C ARG A 294 -7.36 40.64 54.38
N GLN A 295 -8.66 40.77 54.07
CA GLN A 295 -9.93 40.46 54.75
C GLN A 295 -11.10 40.46 53.73
N GLU A 296 -12.21 39.85 54.13
CA GLU A 296 -13.56 39.82 53.56
C GLU A 296 -14.07 41.12 52.90
N ILE A 297 -14.93 41.00 51.87
CA ILE A 297 -16.26 41.64 51.81
C ILE A 297 -17.16 40.94 50.76
N GLN A 298 -18.36 40.64 51.24
CA GLN A 298 -19.60 40.15 50.64
C GLN A 298 -20.13 40.97 49.44
N GLN A 299 -20.80 40.31 48.48
CA GLN A 299 -22.13 40.65 47.86
C GLN A 299 -22.24 40.05 46.44
N SER A 300 -22.93 38.93 46.21
CA SER A 300 -24.38 38.78 45.95
C SER A 300 -24.92 39.64 44.79
N ILE A 301 -24.95 39.08 43.57
CA ILE A 301 -26.02 39.32 42.58
C ILE A 301 -26.31 38.01 41.84
N ASP A 302 -27.60 37.66 41.86
CA ASP A 302 -28.25 36.54 41.19
C ASP A 302 -28.12 36.54 39.66
N SER A 303 -28.19 35.34 39.08
CA SER A 303 -29.10 34.94 37.99
C SER A 303 -28.42 34.25 36.80
N GLY A 304 -28.56 32.91 36.76
CA GLY A 304 -29.02 32.17 35.59
C GLY A 304 -28.11 32.08 34.36
N ASN A 305 -27.30 31.03 34.30
CA ASN A 305 -27.26 30.12 33.14
C ASN A 305 -26.45 28.86 33.50
N ALA A 306 -27.18 27.85 34.01
CA ALA A 306 -26.68 26.50 34.19
C ALA A 306 -26.85 25.74 32.86
N ALA A 307 -25.73 25.52 32.16
CA ALA A 307 -25.46 24.38 31.26
C ALA A 307 -24.35 24.77 30.25
N LEU A 308 -23.12 24.89 30.72
CA LEU A 308 -21.94 24.76 29.87
C LEU A 308 -20.85 24.15 30.73
N GLU A 309 -20.80 22.82 30.66
CA GLU A 309 -19.77 22.00 31.27
C GLU A 309 -18.39 22.43 30.78
N SER A 310 -17.43 22.33 31.69
CA SER A 310 -16.08 22.85 31.62
C SER A 310 -15.35 22.50 30.32
N LYS A 311 -15.21 23.49 29.41
CA LYS A 311 -14.07 23.49 28.48
C LYS A 311 -12.80 23.43 29.32
N THR A 312 -12.06 22.33 29.17
CA THR A 312 -10.75 22.13 29.78
C THR A 312 -9.84 23.29 29.42
N GLU A 313 -8.91 23.62 30.32
CA GLU A 313 -7.93 24.70 30.10
C GLU A 313 -7.15 24.51 28.80
N GLU A 314 -6.93 23.25 28.41
CA GLU A 314 -6.36 22.84 27.12
C GLU A 314 -7.23 23.27 25.92
N GLN A 315 -8.56 23.16 26.00
CA GLN A 315 -9.44 23.57 24.91
C GLN A 315 -9.45 25.11 24.73
N ARG A 316 -9.28 25.87 25.81
CA ARG A 316 -9.11 27.33 25.73
C ARG A 316 -7.77 27.72 25.11
N HIS A 317 -6.73 26.90 25.33
CA HIS A 317 -5.44 27.13 24.69
C HIS A 317 -5.50 26.91 23.18
N TYR A 318 -6.15 25.84 22.71
CA TYR A 318 -6.33 25.59 21.28
C TYR A 318 -7.23 26.63 20.60
N ASP A 319 -8.33 27.03 21.26
CA ASP A 319 -9.19 28.10 20.76
C ASP A 319 -8.40 29.42 20.61
N ALA A 320 -7.51 29.75 21.56
CA ALA A 320 -6.66 30.94 21.48
C ALA A 320 -5.58 30.88 20.40
N VAL A 321 -4.98 29.70 20.13
CA VAL A 321 -3.98 29.53 19.07
C VAL A 321 -4.60 29.66 17.68
N PHE A 322 -5.86 29.28 17.51
CA PHE A 322 -6.58 29.42 16.24
C PHE A 322 -7.24 30.80 16.05
N GLU A 323 -7.67 31.48 17.12
CA GLU A 323 -8.16 32.86 17.04
C GLU A 323 -7.03 33.88 16.82
N GLN A 324 -5.78 33.54 17.13
CA GLN A 324 -4.60 34.31 16.74
C GLN A 324 -4.25 34.07 15.26
N LYS A 325 -5.22 34.42 14.42
CA LYS A 325 -5.14 34.73 12.99
C LYS A 325 -3.76 34.55 12.35
N LEU A 326 -3.69 33.54 11.48
CA LEU A 326 -3.24 33.78 10.11
C LEU A 326 -4.08 34.93 9.56
N ASP A 327 -3.51 36.14 9.49
CA ASP A 327 -4.08 37.23 8.71
C ASP A 327 -3.90 36.82 7.23
N PRO A 328 -4.97 36.50 6.49
CA PRO A 328 -4.86 36.11 5.09
C PRO A 328 -4.46 37.29 4.17
N ASP A 329 -4.39 38.50 4.74
CA ASP A 329 -4.06 39.75 4.06
C ASP A 329 -2.70 40.32 4.55
N ALA A 330 -1.85 39.51 5.19
CA ALA A 330 -0.45 39.88 5.39
C ALA A 330 0.29 39.73 4.05
N ASP A 331 0.07 40.73 3.19
CA ASP A 331 0.79 40.96 1.95
C ASP A 331 2.30 41.01 2.23
N ASP A 332 3.03 40.01 1.74
CA ASP A 332 4.47 40.08 1.50
C ASP A 332 4.69 41.10 0.35
N ASP A 333 4.58 42.38 0.70
CA ASP A 333 5.11 43.51 -0.07
C ASP A 333 6.64 43.51 0.07
N ASP A 334 7.32 42.63 -0.66
CA ASP A 334 8.72 42.83 -1.03
C ASP A 334 8.79 43.07 -2.55
N GLN A 335 8.61 44.35 -2.86
CA GLN A 335 9.17 45.01 -4.03
C GLN A 335 10.68 44.76 -4.09
N ASP A 336 11.17 44.31 -5.23
CA ASP A 336 12.39 44.84 -5.83
C ASP A 336 12.44 44.43 -7.31
N ASP A 337 12.07 45.41 -8.14
CA ASP A 337 12.65 45.79 -9.43
C ASP A 337 13.74 44.89 -10.03
N GLU A 338 13.56 44.46 -11.29
CA GLU A 338 14.54 44.75 -12.35
C GLU A 338 13.99 44.41 -13.75
N ASP A 339 13.94 45.47 -14.54
CA ASP A 339 13.76 45.60 -15.98
C ASP A 339 14.24 44.43 -16.86
N GLN A 340 13.38 43.98 -17.77
CA GLN A 340 13.84 43.64 -19.13
C GLN A 340 12.72 43.67 -20.17
N ASP A 341 12.65 44.80 -20.85
CA ASP A 341 12.06 44.97 -22.18
C ASP A 341 12.68 43.99 -23.18
N HIS A 342 11.89 43.08 -23.75
CA HIS A 342 12.19 42.54 -25.09
C HIS A 342 10.92 42.35 -25.92
N GLU A 343 10.68 43.38 -26.72
CA GLU A 343 10.24 43.42 -28.12
C GLU A 343 9.50 42.23 -28.74
N ALA A 344 8.38 42.62 -29.34
CA ALA A 344 7.52 41.89 -30.26
C ALA A 344 8.23 41.36 -31.52
N HIS A 345 7.86 40.15 -31.92
CA HIS A 345 7.74 39.72 -33.33
C HIS A 345 6.70 38.58 -33.39
N HIS A 346 5.58 38.77 -34.09
CA HIS A 346 5.30 38.20 -35.43
C HIS A 346 5.28 36.65 -35.42
N THR A 347 4.24 35.92 -35.83
CA THR A 347 3.28 36.10 -36.93
C THR A 347 2.06 35.20 -36.73
N GLU A 348 0.92 35.70 -37.17
CA GLU A 348 -0.26 34.94 -37.59
C GLU A 348 0.11 33.76 -38.49
N ASN A 349 -0.52 32.60 -38.26
CA ASN A 349 -0.60 31.54 -39.26
C ASN A 349 -2.03 31.00 -39.30
N GLU A 350 -2.91 31.83 -39.86
CA GLU A 350 -4.13 31.37 -40.51
C GLU A 350 -3.78 30.72 -41.86
N ASN A 351 -4.62 29.76 -42.27
CA ASN A 351 -4.70 29.09 -43.57
C ASN A 351 -4.03 27.71 -43.66
N ASN A 352 -4.87 26.67 -43.62
CA ASN A 352 -5.26 25.92 -44.82
C ASN A 352 -6.26 24.79 -44.43
N ASN A 353 -7.48 24.79 -44.98
CA ASN A 353 -7.89 24.00 -46.15
C ASN A 353 -8.06 22.51 -45.74
N VAL A 354 -9.22 21.84 -45.85
CA VAL A 354 -9.96 21.62 -47.10
C VAL A 354 -11.43 21.28 -46.81
N ASP A 355 -12.27 21.98 -47.58
CA ASP A 355 -13.62 21.63 -48.00
C ASP A 355 -13.59 20.34 -48.85
N LEU A 356 -14.39 19.31 -48.54
CA LEU A 356 -14.63 18.18 -49.45
C LEU A 356 -15.95 17.45 -49.10
N LEU A 357 -17.01 17.96 -49.72
CA LEU A 357 -18.04 17.25 -50.49
C LEU A 357 -18.86 16.13 -49.82
N ALA A 358 -20.13 16.49 -49.64
CA ALA A 358 -21.32 15.74 -50.05
C ALA A 358 -21.06 14.38 -50.73
N ASN A 359 -21.58 13.31 -50.13
CA ASN A 359 -21.93 12.11 -50.88
C ASN A 359 -23.46 11.94 -50.88
N ASP A 360 -23.92 12.20 -52.09
CA ASP A 360 -25.27 12.15 -52.62
C ASP A 360 -25.83 10.73 -52.60
N ALA A 361 -27.15 10.69 -52.65
CA ALA A 361 -27.95 9.49 -52.74
C ALA A 361 -27.67 8.73 -54.05
N VAL A 362 -27.52 7.41 -53.95
CA VAL A 362 -27.74 6.51 -55.08
C VAL A 362 -28.64 5.38 -54.60
N GLU A 363 -29.94 5.55 -54.80
CA GLU A 363 -30.86 4.45 -55.02
C GLU A 363 -30.42 3.73 -56.31
N SER A 364 -29.98 2.48 -56.21
CA SER A 364 -29.92 1.58 -57.36
C SER A 364 -30.80 0.37 -57.10
N ASP A 365 -31.95 0.42 -57.73
CA ASP A 365 -32.80 -0.70 -58.10
C ASP A 365 -31.96 -1.71 -58.93
N PHE A 366 -31.80 -2.94 -58.44
CA PHE A 366 -31.30 -4.03 -59.27
C PHE A 366 -31.99 -5.35 -58.93
N GLN A 367 -32.75 -5.81 -59.93
CA GLN A 367 -33.49 -7.05 -59.95
C GLN A 367 -32.57 -8.28 -59.99
N SER A 368 -33.01 -9.29 -59.24
CA SER A 368 -33.05 -10.73 -59.53
C SER A 368 -31.96 -11.46 -60.34
N GLU A 369 -31.62 -12.61 -59.75
CA GLU A 369 -31.34 -13.90 -60.41
C GLU A 369 -29.99 -14.05 -61.13
N ASN A 370 -29.02 -14.64 -60.41
CA ASN A 370 -28.44 -15.90 -60.85
C ASN A 370 -27.71 -16.61 -59.71
N GLY A 371 -28.01 -17.90 -59.54
CA GLY A 371 -27.40 -18.78 -58.55
C GLY A 371 -25.90 -18.92 -58.77
N SER A 372 -25.13 -18.57 -57.74
CA SER A 372 -23.71 -18.89 -57.62
C SER A 372 -23.41 -18.95 -56.13
N GLU A 373 -22.89 -20.09 -55.70
CA GLU A 373 -22.54 -20.45 -54.34
C GLU A 373 -21.80 -19.31 -53.60
N PRO A 374 -22.24 -18.92 -52.39
CA PRO A 374 -21.70 -17.73 -51.73
C PRO A 374 -20.24 -17.96 -51.28
N PRO A 375 -19.33 -17.00 -51.51
CA PRO A 375 -17.93 -17.15 -51.17
C PRO A 375 -17.72 -17.15 -49.65
N LEU A 376 -16.99 -18.15 -49.14
CA LEU A 376 -16.62 -18.42 -47.74
C LEU A 376 -15.74 -17.34 -47.05
N LYS A 377 -15.86 -16.05 -47.42
CA LYS A 377 -15.01 -14.97 -46.91
C LYS A 377 -15.47 -14.35 -45.57
N ARG A 378 -16.58 -14.79 -44.95
CA ARG A 378 -17.04 -14.25 -43.66
C ARG A 378 -16.32 -14.78 -42.42
N ILE A 379 -15.68 -15.95 -42.47
CA ILE A 379 -15.18 -16.64 -41.26
C ILE A 379 -13.97 -15.93 -40.61
N LYS A 380 -13.14 -15.21 -41.37
CA LYS A 380 -11.90 -14.60 -40.83
C LYS A 380 -12.11 -13.33 -39.99
N LYS A 381 -13.26 -12.67 -40.11
CA LYS A 381 -13.54 -11.46 -39.31
C LYS A 381 -13.84 -11.85 -37.86
N ASP A 382 -14.59 -12.94 -37.70
CA ASP A 382 -15.04 -13.43 -36.40
C ASP A 382 -13.86 -13.89 -35.53
N GLU A 383 -12.83 -14.52 -36.12
CA GLU A 383 -11.64 -14.96 -35.36
C GLU A 383 -10.84 -13.81 -34.72
N LYS A 384 -10.73 -12.67 -35.42
CA LYS A 384 -9.99 -11.52 -34.90
C LYS A 384 -10.73 -10.80 -33.77
N GLU A 385 -12.05 -10.70 -33.90
CA GLU A 385 -12.90 -10.13 -32.86
C GLU A 385 -12.87 -11.02 -31.62
N LEU A 386 -12.96 -12.35 -31.79
CA LEU A 386 -12.86 -13.31 -30.70
C LEU A 386 -11.52 -13.21 -29.95
N GLN A 387 -10.40 -13.17 -30.68
CA GLN A 387 -9.06 -13.01 -30.08
C GLN A 387 -8.92 -11.70 -29.32
N ALA A 388 -9.50 -10.61 -29.81
CA ALA A 388 -9.48 -9.32 -29.12
C ALA A 388 -10.27 -9.38 -27.81
N THR A 389 -11.43 -10.05 -27.79
CA THR A 389 -12.26 -10.26 -26.60
C THR A 389 -11.57 -11.17 -25.58
N GLU A 390 -10.95 -12.28 -26.01
CA GLU A 390 -10.18 -13.17 -25.13
C GLU A 390 -8.99 -12.44 -24.50
N LEU A 391 -8.24 -11.69 -25.31
CA LEU A 391 -7.12 -10.89 -24.84
C LEU A 391 -7.58 -9.82 -23.84
N GLN A 392 -8.75 -9.21 -24.06
CA GLN A 392 -9.33 -8.27 -23.11
C GLN A 392 -9.70 -8.97 -21.79
N GLY A 393 -10.40 -10.11 -21.85
CA GLY A 393 -10.78 -10.86 -20.66
C GLY A 393 -9.57 -11.34 -19.84
N TYR A 394 -8.47 -11.71 -20.52
CA TYR A 394 -7.19 -12.03 -19.90
C TYR A 394 -6.68 -10.84 -19.07
N TRP A 395 -6.60 -9.66 -19.67
CA TRP A 395 -6.10 -8.47 -19.01
C TRP A 395 -6.98 -8.04 -17.85
N ASP A 396 -8.30 -8.00 -18.04
CA ASP A 396 -9.25 -7.65 -16.98
C ASP A 396 -9.13 -8.60 -15.77
N THR A 397 -8.92 -9.90 -16.03
CA THR A 397 -8.68 -10.90 -14.96
C THR A 397 -7.35 -10.65 -14.23
N GLN A 398 -6.27 -10.37 -14.96
CA GLN A 398 -4.99 -10.07 -14.31
C GLN A 398 -5.06 -8.75 -13.53
N TYR A 399 -5.77 -7.75 -14.03
CA TYR A 399 -5.92 -6.47 -13.37
C TYR A 399 -6.74 -6.57 -12.10
N ALA A 400 -7.86 -7.30 -12.12
CA ALA A 400 -8.68 -7.58 -10.94
C ALA A 400 -7.94 -8.41 -9.86
N SER A 401 -6.78 -8.97 -10.19
CA SER A 401 -5.94 -9.68 -9.22
C SER A 401 -4.87 -8.81 -8.56
N THR A 402 -4.76 -7.53 -8.96
CA THR A 402 -3.85 -6.54 -8.40
C THR A 402 -4.17 -6.36 -6.92
N PHE A 403 -3.18 -6.59 -6.04
CA PHE A 403 -3.34 -6.50 -4.58
C PHE A 403 -4.44 -7.39 -3.95
N ALA A 404 -5.04 -8.31 -4.71
CA ALA A 404 -6.19 -9.09 -4.27
C ALA A 404 -5.87 -9.93 -3.02
N ARG A 405 -4.65 -10.49 -2.91
CA ARG A 405 -4.25 -11.26 -1.72
C ARG A 405 -4.18 -10.36 -0.49
N THR A 406 -3.49 -9.22 -0.60
CA THR A 406 -3.31 -8.31 0.53
C THR A 406 -4.64 -7.71 0.96
N LEU A 407 -5.47 -7.27 0.02
CA LEU A 407 -6.80 -6.72 0.32
C LEU A 407 -7.72 -7.75 0.96
N GLN A 408 -7.64 -9.02 0.56
CA GLN A 408 -8.38 -10.10 1.21
C GLN A 408 -7.96 -10.29 2.68
N GLU A 409 -6.67 -10.16 3.02
CA GLU A 409 -6.18 -10.28 4.39
C GLU A 409 -6.48 -9.06 5.28
N LEU A 410 -6.81 -7.91 4.66
CA LEU A 410 -7.13 -6.66 5.34
C LEU A 410 -8.63 -6.49 5.62
N ARG A 411 -9.49 -7.24 4.93
CA ARG A 411 -10.92 -7.38 5.24
C ARG A 411 -11.11 -8.22 6.49
#